data_AF-A0A9D1M6T3-F1
#
_entry.id   AF-A0A9D1M6T3-F1
#
_cell.length_a   1.000
_cell.length_b   1.000
_cell.length_c   1.000
_cell.angle_alpha   90.00
_cell.angle_beta   90.00
_cell.angle_gamma   90.00
#
_symmetry.space_group_name_H-M   'P 1'
#
loop_
_entity.id
_entity.type
_entity.pdbx_description
1 polymer ?
#
loop_
_entity_poly.entity_id
_entity_poly.type
_entity_poly.pdbx_seq_one_letter_code
_entity_poly.pdbx_strand_id
1 'polypeptide(L)'
;MKIKNWMTTLAAISILTACQEPKSPVDYVNPYMGNMSHMLVPTYPTVHLPNSMLRIRPERDNHTSDYMYGLQLLMPSHRSGSLFRLSPVQKSEGE
;
A
#
# COMPACT_ATOMS: atom_id res chain seq x y z
N MET A 1 21.96 -0.81 -46.31
CA MET A 1 21.44 -0.08 -45.13
C MET A 1 20.13 -0.63 -44.53
N LYS A 2 19.24 -1.33 -45.28
CA LYS A 2 17.95 -1.80 -44.73
C LYS A 2 18.02 -2.94 -43.68
N ILE A 3 18.99 -3.84 -43.77
CA ILE A 3 19.12 -5.00 -42.86
C ILE A 3 19.64 -4.62 -41.47
N LYS A 4 20.55 -3.64 -41.40
CA LYS A 4 21.18 -3.21 -40.14
C LYS A 4 20.18 -2.56 -39.17
N ASN A 5 19.19 -1.84 -39.70
CA ASN A 5 18.11 -1.24 -38.90
C ASN A 5 17.14 -2.29 -38.34
N TRP A 6 17.00 -3.43 -39.01
CA TRP A 6 16.10 -4.50 -38.55
C TRP A 6 16.70 -5.27 -37.35
N MET A 7 18.02 -5.46 -37.37
CA MET A 7 18.74 -6.04 -36.23
C MET A 7 18.68 -5.14 -35.00
N THR A 8 18.79 -3.81 -35.16
CA THR A 8 18.68 -2.88 -34.02
C THR A 8 17.27 -2.84 -33.44
N THR A 9 16.22 -2.97 -34.26
CA THR A 9 14.84 -3.05 -33.76
C THR A 9 14.55 -4.36 -33.03
N LEU A 10 15.09 -5.50 -33.49
CA LEU A 10 14.93 -6.79 -32.82
C LEU A 10 15.63 -6.83 -31.46
N ALA A 11 16.83 -6.25 -31.37
CA ALA A 11 17.54 -6.11 -30.11
C ALA A 11 16.77 -5.23 -29.11
N ALA A 12 16.17 -4.12 -29.57
CA ALA A 12 15.35 -3.26 -28.72
C ALA A 12 14.11 -3.99 -28.16
N ILE A 13 13.40 -4.76 -28.99
CA ILE A 13 12.22 -5.53 -28.55
C ILE A 13 12.60 -6.56 -27.48
N SER A 14 13.73 -7.26 -27.65
CA SER A 14 14.21 -8.25 -26.67
C SER A 14 14.51 -7.64 -25.30
N ILE A 15 15.01 -6.40 -25.26
CA ILE A 15 15.32 -5.68 -24.01
C ILE A 15 14.02 -5.25 -23.30
N LEU A 16 12.98 -4.85 -24.04
CA LEU A 16 11.69 -4.50 -23.43
C LEU A 16 10.99 -5.70 -22.78
N THR A 17 11.11 -6.89 -23.36
CA THR A 17 10.49 -8.11 -22.80
C THR A 17 11.24 -8.70 -21.60
N ALA A 18 12.49 -8.34 -21.36
CA ALA A 18 13.30 -8.91 -20.27
C ALA A 18 12.98 -8.31 -18.88
N CYS A 19 12.19 -7.23 -18.79
CA CYS A 19 11.91 -6.50 -17.55
C CYS A 19 10.58 -6.87 -16.85
N GLN A 20 9.92 -7.98 -17.21
CA GLN A 20 8.68 -8.39 -16.55
C GLN A 20 8.96 -9.37 -15.40
N GLU A 21 8.98 -8.87 -14.16
CA GLU A 21 8.97 -9.74 -12.99
C GLU A 21 7.59 -10.41 -12.81
N PRO A 22 7.54 -11.72 -12.53
CA PRO A 22 6.28 -12.40 -12.25
C PRO A 22 5.69 -11.89 -10.94
N LYS A 23 4.39 -11.57 -10.95
CA LYS A 23 3.66 -11.14 -9.74
C LYS A 23 3.68 -12.23 -8.69
N SER A 24 4.05 -11.86 -7.47
CA SER A 24 3.92 -12.71 -6.30
C SER A 24 2.44 -12.82 -5.87
N PRO A 25 2.05 -13.87 -5.13
CA PRO A 25 0.67 -14.01 -4.64
C PRO A 25 0.16 -12.82 -3.81
N VAL A 26 1.07 -12.11 -3.13
CA VAL A 26 0.74 -10.94 -2.30
C VAL A 26 0.32 -9.74 -3.16
N ASP A 27 0.85 -9.63 -4.39
CA ASP A 27 0.55 -8.51 -5.30
C ASP A 27 -0.89 -8.54 -5.82
N TYR A 28 -1.58 -9.67 -5.68
CA TYR A 28 -3.00 -9.80 -6.03
C TYR A 28 -3.93 -9.38 -4.89
N VAL A 29 -3.40 -9.18 -3.68
CA VAL A 29 -4.22 -8.89 -2.50
C VAL A 29 -4.46 -7.39 -2.39
N ASN A 30 -5.73 -7.00 -2.28
CA ASN A 30 -6.12 -5.62 -1.98
C ASN A 30 -6.53 -5.47 -0.49
N PRO A 31 -5.74 -4.75 0.34
CA PRO A 31 -6.06 -4.53 1.75
C PRO A 31 -7.35 -3.74 2.00
N TYR A 32 -7.86 -3.02 0.99
CA TYR A 32 -9.06 -2.20 1.12
C TYR A 32 -10.37 -2.97 0.94
N MET A 33 -10.32 -4.29 0.73
CA MET A 33 -11.52 -5.12 0.64
C MET A 33 -12.32 -5.11 1.95
N GLY A 34 -13.62 -4.78 1.86
CA GLY A 34 -14.57 -4.74 2.99
C GLY A 34 -14.44 -3.49 3.91
N ASN A 35 -13.64 -2.52 3.52
CA ASN A 35 -13.34 -1.32 4.31
C ASN A 35 -14.42 -0.22 4.24
N MET A 36 -15.39 -0.33 3.32
CA MET A 36 -16.60 0.50 3.32
C MET A 36 -17.72 -0.24 4.06
N SER A 37 -18.21 0.34 5.15
CA SER A 37 -19.42 -0.15 5.81
C SER A 37 -20.10 0.98 6.58
N HIS A 38 -21.41 1.13 6.38
CA HIS A 38 -22.26 2.07 7.11
C HIS A 38 -23.00 1.43 8.29
N MET A 39 -23.13 0.10 8.33
CA MET A 39 -23.94 -0.62 9.35
C MET A 39 -23.12 -1.58 10.22
N LEU A 40 -22.07 -2.18 9.65
CA LEU A 40 -21.15 -3.08 10.35
C LEU A 40 -19.83 -2.36 10.61
N VAL A 41 -19.02 -2.90 11.52
CA VAL A 41 -17.65 -2.38 11.67
C VAL A 41 -16.85 -2.86 10.46
N PRO A 42 -16.22 -1.95 9.69
CA PRO A 42 -15.51 -2.30 8.47
C PRO A 42 -14.26 -3.11 8.78
N THR A 43 -13.82 -3.90 7.81
CA THR A 43 -12.47 -4.48 7.84
C THR A 43 -11.46 -3.39 7.58
N TYR A 44 -10.46 -3.31 8.43
CA TYR A 44 -9.45 -2.27 8.32
C TYR A 44 -8.32 -2.68 7.39
N PRO A 45 -7.81 -1.76 6.54
CA PRO A 45 -6.72 -2.06 5.63
C PRO A 45 -5.40 -2.13 6.40
N THR A 46 -5.14 -3.27 7.04
CA THR A 46 -3.93 -3.54 7.82
C THR A 46 -2.86 -4.18 6.95
N VAL A 47 -1.66 -3.61 6.97
CA VAL A 47 -0.48 -4.18 6.30
C VAL A 47 0.48 -4.69 7.36
N HIS A 48 0.84 -5.97 7.28
CA HIS A 48 1.76 -6.62 8.20
C HIS A 48 2.28 -7.94 7.62
N LEU A 49 3.37 -8.43 8.20
CA LEU A 49 3.81 -9.81 7.98
C LEU A 49 2.88 -10.79 8.71
N PRO A 50 2.70 -12.02 8.21
CA PRO A 50 1.92 -13.05 8.89
C PRO A 50 2.36 -13.22 10.35
N ASN A 51 1.40 -13.13 11.28
CA ASN A 51 1.62 -13.24 12.74
C ASN A 51 2.58 -12.21 13.37
N SER A 52 2.92 -11.13 12.67
CA SER A 52 3.71 -10.05 13.24
C SER A 52 2.96 -9.34 14.38
N MET A 53 3.74 -8.93 15.39
CA MET A 53 3.27 -8.09 16.49
C MET A 53 2.94 -6.66 16.01
N LEU A 54 3.68 -6.15 15.03
CA LEU A 54 3.48 -4.83 14.47
C LEU A 54 2.50 -4.89 13.29
N ARG A 55 1.46 -4.05 13.34
CA ARG A 55 0.46 -3.96 12.27
C ARG A 55 0.18 -2.51 11.92
N ILE A 56 0.46 -2.15 10.68
CA ILE A 56 0.31 -0.78 10.22
C ILE A 56 -1.09 -0.62 9.63
N ARG A 57 -1.81 0.40 10.07
CA ARG A 57 -3.15 0.73 9.58
C ARG A 57 -3.31 2.25 9.48
N PRO A 58 -3.93 2.79 8.42
CA PRO A 58 -4.35 4.18 8.40
C PRO A 58 -5.45 4.42 9.45
N GLU A 59 -5.24 5.43 10.28
CA GLU A 59 -6.22 5.86 11.28
C GLU A 59 -7.11 6.97 10.74
N ARG A 60 -8.37 6.62 10.52
CA ARG A 60 -9.43 7.48 10.01
C ARG A 60 -10.78 6.94 10.44
N ASP A 61 -11.79 7.80 10.45
CA ASP A 61 -13.12 7.49 10.99
C ASP A 61 -13.93 6.57 10.07
N ASN A 62 -13.89 6.82 8.77
CA ASN A 62 -14.69 6.12 7.77
C ASN A 62 -13.94 6.03 6.43
N HIS A 63 -14.45 5.25 5.47
CA HIS A 63 -13.76 5.09 4.17
C HIS A 63 -13.75 6.37 3.35
N THR A 64 -14.79 7.19 3.49
CA THR A 64 -14.99 8.44 2.74
C THR A 64 -14.30 9.65 3.35
N SER A 65 -13.52 9.48 4.43
CA SER A 65 -12.77 10.60 5.00
C SER A 65 -11.59 10.97 4.11
N ASP A 66 -11.44 12.25 3.82
CA ASP A 66 -10.29 12.78 3.07
C ASP A 66 -9.02 12.90 3.93
N TYR A 67 -9.19 12.96 5.26
CA TYR A 67 -8.09 13.11 6.21
C TYR A 67 -7.83 11.82 6.99
N MET A 68 -6.56 11.58 7.27
CA MET A 68 -6.12 10.56 8.22
C MET A 68 -5.25 11.21 9.28
N TYR A 69 -5.40 10.74 10.52
CA TYR A 69 -4.65 11.29 11.64
C TYR A 69 -3.21 10.76 11.70
N GLY A 70 -2.91 9.70 10.95
CA GLY A 70 -1.61 9.03 10.90
C GLY A 70 -1.72 7.50 10.77
N LEU A 71 -0.61 6.82 11.03
CA LEU A 71 -0.47 5.37 10.92
C LEU A 71 -0.45 4.73 12.30
N GLN A 72 -1.47 3.94 12.62
CA GLN A 72 -1.51 3.13 13.82
C GLN A 72 -0.53 1.96 13.70
N LEU A 73 0.28 1.74 14.73
CA LEU A 73 1.30 0.68 14.78
C LEU A 73 0.85 -0.56 15.58
N LEU A 74 -0.02 -0.35 16.56
CA LEU A 74 -0.50 -1.39 17.47
C LEU A 74 -2.03 -1.29 17.64
N MET A 75 -2.71 -2.42 17.46
CA MET A 75 -4.16 -2.54 17.56
C MET A 75 -4.52 -3.60 18.62
N PRO A 76 -4.96 -3.19 19.84
CA PRO A 76 -5.26 -4.12 20.91
C PRO A 76 -6.51 -4.97 20.61
N SER A 77 -7.45 -4.45 19.84
CA SER A 77 -8.60 -5.21 19.34
C SER A 77 -9.19 -4.57 18.09
N HIS A 78 -10.03 -5.32 17.37
CA HIS A 78 -10.76 -4.82 16.20
C HIS A 78 -11.69 -3.63 16.50
N ARG A 79 -12.03 -3.36 17.77
CA ARG A 79 -12.95 -2.27 18.15
C ARG A 79 -12.39 -1.33 19.21
N SER A 80 -11.17 -1.57 19.69
CA SER A 80 -10.60 -0.86 20.85
C SER A 80 -9.66 0.30 20.48
N GLY A 81 -9.87 0.93 19.31
CA GLY A 81 -9.15 2.14 18.93
C GLY A 81 -7.63 1.96 18.77
N SER A 82 -6.89 3.06 18.91
CA SER A 82 -5.45 3.17 18.65
C SER A 82 -4.67 3.50 19.91
N LEU A 83 -3.60 2.74 20.16
CA LEU A 83 -2.70 2.96 21.30
C LEU A 83 -1.48 3.80 20.91
N PHE A 84 -0.91 3.53 19.73
CA PHE A 84 0.28 4.21 19.22
C PHE A 84 0.10 4.54 17.75
N ARG A 85 0.30 5.82 17.43
CA ARG A 85 0.20 6.37 16.08
C ARG A 85 1.49 7.08 15.69
N LEU A 86 1.90 6.87 14.45
CA LEU A 86 2.98 7.58 13.79
C LEU A 86 2.38 8.57 12.79
N SER A 87 2.64 9.87 12.98
CA SER A 87 2.26 10.92 12.04
C SER A 87 3.51 11.69 11.63
N PRO A 88 3.96 11.60 10.36
CA PRO A 88 5.04 12.44 9.90
C PRO A 88 4.58 13.90 9.86
N VAL A 89 5.42 14.81 10.36
CA VAL A 89 5.19 16.25 10.28
C VAL A 89 6.38 16.89 9.59
N GLN A 90 6.10 17.80 8.65
CA GLN A 90 7.15 18.63 8.08
C GLN A 90 7.40 19.78 9.05
N LYS A 91 8.63 19.92 9.53
CA LYS A 91 9.03 21.09 10.32
C LYS A 91 9.08 22.29 9.37
N SER A 92 8.40 23.39 9.70
CA SER A 92 8.65 24.67 9.04
C SER A 92 9.98 25.23 9.53
N GLU A 93 10.91 25.51 8.62
CA GLU A 93 12.14 26.24 8.93
C GLU A 93 11.75 27.67 9.34
N GLY A 94 11.62 27.91 10.65
CA GLY A 94 11.12 29.18 11.19
C GLY A 94 10.72 29.18 12.66
N GLU A 95 10.67 28.00 13.31
CA GLU A 95 10.56 27.84 14.78
C GLU A 95 11.63 26.90 15.33
#